data_AF-A0A2R6IVQ2-F1
#
_entry.id   AF-A0A2R6IVQ2-F1
#
_cell.length_a   1.000
_cell.length_b   1.000
_cell.length_c   1.000
_cell.angle_alpha   90.00
_cell.angle_beta   90.00
_cell.angle_gamma   90.00
#
_symmetry.space_group_name_H-M   'P 1'
#
loop_
_entity.id
_entity.type
_entity.pdbx_description
1 polymer ?
#
loop_
_entity_poly.entity_id
_entity_poly.type
_entity_poly.pdbx_seq_one_letter_code
_entity_poly.pdbx_strand_id
1 'polypeptide(L)'
;MDLDWPAVAVGFAWGTGYLAVLSIPTFSGLRWVAVPLVLASGLLAGAAAGGLARREDEAGGRHGLAAGLLTGSCFAAGFLVALSTPGLSVGVFYGFNYLLATNAGRVRLIATHGPLVVTMLAVLGGGTVAALGYVAGREAPKRGDDPGFVGP
;
A
#
# COMPACT_ATOMS: atom_id res chain seq x y z
N MET A 1 -24.80 7.94 -1.18
CA MET A 1 -23.50 8.56 -0.87
C MET A 1 -22.52 7.77 -1.71
N ASP A 2 -22.15 8.33 -2.84
CA ASP A 2 -21.73 7.52 -3.98
C ASP A 2 -20.22 7.61 -4.15
N LEU A 3 -19.55 6.47 -4.16
CA LEU A 3 -18.14 6.37 -4.49
C LEU A 3 -17.96 6.63 -5.99
N ASP A 4 -17.11 7.61 -6.32
CA ASP A 4 -16.56 7.84 -7.65
C ASP A 4 -15.58 6.70 -7.97
N TRP A 5 -16.14 5.59 -8.45
CA TRP A 5 -15.40 4.40 -8.83
C TRP A 5 -14.27 4.67 -9.84
N PRO A 6 -14.42 5.57 -10.83
CA PRO A 6 -13.29 6.02 -11.65
C PRO A 6 -12.11 6.56 -10.85
N ALA A 7 -12.34 7.43 -9.85
CA ALA A 7 -11.28 7.96 -9.00
C ALA A 7 -10.62 6.85 -8.16
N VAL A 8 -11.42 5.94 -7.60
CA VAL A 8 -10.92 4.76 -6.88
C VAL A 8 -10.07 3.86 -7.78
N ALA A 9 -10.52 3.62 -9.02
CA ALA A 9 -9.81 2.78 -9.99
C ALA A 9 -8.45 3.37 -10.36
N VAL A 10 -8.35 4.69 -10.52
CA VAL A 10 -7.06 5.36 -10.78
C VAL A 10 -6.15 5.27 -9.57
N GLY A 11 -6.66 5.52 -8.35
CA GLY A 11 -5.88 5.33 -7.12
C GLY A 11 -5.37 3.90 -6.97
N PHE A 12 -6.25 2.92 -7.19
CA PHE A 12 -5.89 1.51 -7.16
C PHE A 12 -4.82 1.17 -8.20
N ALA A 13 -4.94 1.67 -9.43
CA ALA A 13 -3.96 1.46 -10.50
C ALA A 13 -2.58 2.04 -10.13
N TRP A 14 -2.53 3.23 -9.52
CA TRP A 14 -1.28 3.82 -9.01
C TRP A 14 -0.68 2.99 -7.87
N GLY A 15 -1.48 2.63 -6.87
CA GLY A 15 -1.01 1.85 -5.73
C GLY A 15 -0.49 0.48 -6.15
N THR A 16 -1.24 -0.25 -6.99
CA THR A 16 -0.85 -1.58 -7.48
C THR A 16 0.26 -1.53 -8.51
N GLY A 17 0.27 -0.55 -9.41
CA GLY A 17 1.36 -0.34 -10.36
C GLY A 17 2.67 -0.07 -9.64
N TYR A 18 2.64 0.74 -8.59
CA TYR A 18 3.81 0.97 -7.75
C TYR A 18 4.25 -0.29 -6.98
N LEU A 19 3.33 -1.07 -6.40
CA LEU A 19 3.65 -2.37 -5.82
C LEU A 19 4.25 -3.35 -6.86
N ALA A 20 3.75 -3.33 -8.10
CA ALA A 20 4.28 -4.14 -9.18
C ALA A 20 5.72 -3.73 -9.54
N VAL A 21 6.04 -2.44 -9.54
CA VAL A 21 7.43 -1.97 -9.69
C VAL A 21 8.30 -2.47 -8.54
N LEU A 22 7.82 -2.38 -7.30
CA LEU A 22 8.53 -2.89 -6.13
C LEU A 22 8.68 -4.42 -6.13
N SER A 23 7.89 -5.14 -6.91
CA SER A 23 7.99 -6.60 -7.07
C SER A 23 9.18 -7.03 -7.93
N ILE A 24 9.83 -6.09 -8.64
CA ILE A 24 10.98 -6.37 -9.50
C ILE A 24 12.20 -6.81 -8.65
N PRO A 25 12.92 -7.88 -9.02
CA PRO A 25 14.02 -8.45 -8.23
C PRO A 25 15.16 -7.47 -7.88
N THR A 26 15.35 -6.39 -8.65
CA THR A 26 16.32 -5.33 -8.35
C THR A 26 16.16 -4.76 -6.94
N PHE A 27 14.95 -4.81 -6.38
CA PHE A 27 14.63 -4.28 -5.06
C PHE A 27 14.77 -5.30 -3.91
N SER A 28 15.20 -6.55 -4.19
CA SER A 28 15.36 -7.60 -3.17
C SER A 28 16.36 -7.26 -2.06
N GLY A 29 17.31 -6.35 -2.32
CA GLY A 29 18.31 -5.90 -1.34
C GLY A 29 17.80 -4.90 -0.30
N LEU A 30 16.58 -4.36 -0.48
CA LEU A 30 16.11 -3.19 0.27
C LEU A 30 15.66 -3.45 1.72
N ARG A 31 15.68 -4.70 2.21
CA ARG A 31 15.47 -5.10 3.62
C ARG A 31 14.53 -4.18 4.41
N TRP A 32 15.04 -3.31 5.28
CA TRP A 32 14.22 -2.42 6.13
C TRP A 32 13.57 -1.27 5.38
N VAL A 33 14.17 -0.83 4.27
CA VAL A 33 13.63 0.21 3.36
C VAL A 33 12.40 -0.30 2.60
N ALA A 34 12.23 -1.63 2.52
CA ALA A 34 11.02 -2.27 2.01
C ALA A 34 9.74 -1.76 2.65
N VAL A 35 9.76 -1.56 3.97
CA VAL A 35 8.58 -1.21 4.77
C VAL A 35 8.03 0.16 4.37
N PRO A 36 8.80 1.27 4.47
CA PRO A 36 8.30 2.58 4.07
C PRO A 36 7.97 2.64 2.58
N LEU A 37 8.70 1.91 1.73
CA LEU A 37 8.39 1.85 0.30
C LEU A 37 7.02 1.22 0.05
N VAL A 38 6.71 0.06 0.63
CA VAL A 38 5.38 -0.55 0.49
C VAL A 38 4.30 0.36 1.04
N LEU A 39 4.51 1.00 2.19
CA LEU A 39 3.54 1.90 2.79
C LEU A 39 3.25 3.13 1.90
N ALA A 40 4.24 3.60 1.13
CA ALA A 40 4.04 4.66 0.15
C ALA A 40 3.03 4.29 -0.95
N SER A 41 2.78 3.01 -1.22
CA SER A 41 1.71 2.58 -2.14
C SER A 41 0.32 3.05 -1.68
N GLY A 42 0.09 3.07 -0.36
CA GLY A 42 -1.16 3.57 0.21
C GLY A 42 -1.29 5.07 0.04
N LEU A 43 -0.20 5.81 0.29
CA LEU A 43 -0.16 7.25 0.08
C LEU A 43 -0.43 7.62 -1.39
N LEU A 44 0.21 6.92 -2.34
CA LEU A 44 0.01 7.13 -3.78
C LEU A 44 -1.42 6.80 -4.20
N ALA A 45 -1.96 5.67 -3.75
CA ALA A 45 -3.34 5.29 -4.05
C ALA A 45 -4.34 6.31 -3.49
N GLY A 46 -4.13 6.75 -2.26
CA GLY A 46 -4.94 7.76 -1.59
C GLY A 46 -4.88 9.11 -2.28
N ALA A 47 -3.68 9.63 -2.54
CA ALA A 47 -3.49 10.93 -3.19
C ALA A 47 -4.08 10.96 -4.61
N ALA A 48 -3.90 9.90 -5.39
CA ALA A 48 -4.45 9.81 -6.74
C ALA A 48 -5.99 9.72 -6.72
N ALA A 49 -6.58 8.93 -5.81
CA ALA A 49 -8.03 8.84 -5.68
C ALA A 49 -8.65 10.14 -5.14
N GLY A 50 -8.03 10.75 -4.12
CA GLY A 50 -8.49 11.99 -3.50
C GLY A 50 -8.41 13.19 -4.44
N GLY A 51 -7.30 13.33 -5.19
CA GLY A 51 -7.13 14.45 -6.12
C GLY A 51 -8.09 14.43 -7.31
N LEU A 52 -8.60 13.24 -7.67
CA LEU A 52 -9.60 13.07 -8.73
C LEU A 52 -11.05 13.16 -8.24
N ALA A 53 -11.30 13.01 -6.94
CA ALA A 53 -12.63 13.08 -6.37
C ALA A 53 -13.23 14.48 -6.53
N ARG A 54 -14.51 14.56 -6.93
CA ARG A 54 -15.23 15.83 -7.09
C ARG A 54 -15.41 16.53 -5.73
N ARG A 55 -15.03 17.81 -5.66
CA ARG A 55 -15.19 18.91 -4.68
C ARG A 55 -15.57 18.68 -3.20
N GLU A 56 -16.20 17.59 -2.76
CA GLU A 56 -16.58 17.39 -1.36
C GLU A 56 -15.37 16.95 -0.49
N ASP A 57 -15.05 17.74 0.55
CA ASP A 57 -13.90 17.53 1.46
C ASP A 57 -13.90 16.15 2.13
N GLU A 58 -15.05 15.68 2.60
CA GLU A 58 -15.13 14.36 3.25
C GLU A 58 -15.06 13.19 2.26
N ALA A 59 -15.36 13.43 0.99
CA ALA A 59 -15.41 12.39 -0.01
C ALA A 59 -13.99 11.89 -0.35
N GLY A 60 -12.99 12.78 -0.46
CA GLY A 60 -11.61 12.43 -0.84
C GLY A 60 -10.99 11.34 0.06
N GLY A 61 -11.18 11.45 1.38
CA GLY A 61 -10.71 10.43 2.32
C GLY A 61 -11.36 9.06 2.09
N ARG A 62 -12.66 9.01 1.77
CA ARG A 62 -13.37 7.74 1.51
C ARG A 62 -12.92 7.06 0.23
N HIS A 63 -12.69 7.84 -0.83
CA HIS A 63 -12.12 7.32 -2.09
C HIS A 63 -10.69 6.81 -1.85
N GLY A 64 -9.89 7.54 -1.09
CA GLY A 64 -8.54 7.13 -0.70
C GLY A 64 -8.52 5.88 0.17
N LEU A 65 -9.47 5.73 1.10
CA LEU A 65 -9.64 4.51 1.89
C LEU A 65 -10.03 3.32 1.01
N ALA A 66 -10.99 3.50 0.09
CA ALA A 66 -11.41 2.44 -0.82
C ALA A 66 -10.26 1.98 -1.73
N ALA A 67 -9.53 2.93 -2.34
CA ALA A 67 -8.35 2.64 -3.14
C ALA A 67 -7.26 1.96 -2.29
N GLY A 68 -7.00 2.47 -1.09
CA GLY A 68 -6.03 1.92 -0.15
C GLY A 68 -6.40 0.52 0.35
N LEU A 69 -7.68 0.19 0.55
CA LEU A 69 -8.14 -1.16 0.89
C LEU A 69 -7.90 -2.14 -0.25
N LEU A 70 -8.18 -1.74 -1.49
CA LEU A 70 -7.92 -2.57 -2.68
C LEU A 70 -6.41 -2.79 -2.85
N THR A 71 -5.61 -1.73 -2.78
CA THR A 71 -4.14 -1.81 -2.85
C THR A 71 -3.56 -2.62 -1.69
N GLY A 72 -4.06 -2.42 -0.47
CA GLY A 72 -3.66 -3.16 0.73
C GLY A 72 -4.01 -4.65 0.64
N SER A 73 -5.13 -5.00 0.00
CA SER A 73 -5.50 -6.38 -0.28
C SER A 73 -4.55 -7.02 -1.30
N CYS A 74 -4.17 -6.28 -2.36
CA CYS A 74 -3.13 -6.74 -3.29
C CYS A 74 -1.78 -6.93 -2.62
N PHE A 75 -1.39 -6.02 -1.71
CA PHE A 75 -0.19 -6.18 -0.90
C PHE A 75 -0.27 -7.45 -0.03
N ALA A 76 -1.37 -7.64 0.72
CA ALA A 76 -1.54 -8.79 1.58
C ALA A 76 -1.48 -10.12 0.80
N ALA A 77 -2.15 -10.17 -0.36
CA ALA A 77 -2.11 -11.33 -1.25
C ALA A 77 -0.68 -11.57 -1.79
N GLY A 78 -0.01 -10.53 -2.29
CA GLY A 78 1.36 -10.63 -2.79
C GLY A 78 2.35 -11.08 -1.71
N PHE A 79 2.19 -10.56 -0.49
CA PHE A 79 3.00 -10.93 0.67
C PHE A 79 2.80 -12.40 1.06
N LEU A 80 1.55 -12.88 1.11
CA LEU A 80 1.23 -14.27 1.39
C LEU A 80 1.78 -15.21 0.31
N VAL A 81 1.65 -14.85 -0.96
CA VAL A 81 2.17 -15.64 -2.10
C VAL A 81 3.70 -15.71 -2.05
N ALA A 82 4.37 -14.58 -1.83
CA ALA A 82 5.83 -14.52 -1.75
C ALA A 82 6.40 -15.36 -0.59
N LEU A 83 5.66 -15.47 0.53
CA LEU A 83 6.06 -16.30 1.67
C LEU A 83 5.72 -17.78 1.48
N SER A 84 4.65 -18.09 0.75
CA SER A 84 4.20 -19.46 0.51
C SER A 84 4.92 -20.16 -0.65
N THR A 85 5.69 -19.40 -1.45
CA THR A 85 6.37 -19.92 -2.65
C THR A 85 7.89 -19.94 -2.47
N PRO A 86 8.51 -21.10 -2.19
CA PRO A 86 9.95 -21.20 -2.01
C PRO A 86 10.72 -20.78 -3.27
N GLY A 87 11.77 -19.97 -3.10
CA GLY A 87 12.66 -19.55 -4.21
C GLY A 87 12.14 -18.39 -5.05
N LEU A 88 10.96 -17.85 -4.77
CA LEU A 88 10.39 -16.72 -5.49
C LEU A 88 11.03 -15.39 -5.00
N SER A 89 11.98 -14.84 -5.77
CA SER A 89 12.58 -13.54 -5.48
C SER A 89 11.69 -12.39 -5.98
N VAL A 90 10.61 -12.11 -5.27
CA VAL A 90 9.67 -11.01 -5.61
C VAL A 90 10.13 -9.71 -4.95
N GLY A 91 11.21 -9.12 -5.45
CA GLY A 91 11.71 -7.79 -5.07
C GLY A 91 11.59 -7.49 -3.57
N VAL A 92 10.82 -6.45 -3.24
CA VAL A 92 10.64 -5.99 -1.85
C VAL A 92 10.03 -7.05 -0.93
N PHE A 93 9.16 -7.95 -1.44
CA PHE A 93 8.56 -9.04 -0.66
C PHE A 93 9.58 -10.12 -0.28
N TYR A 94 10.62 -10.32 -1.09
CA TYR A 94 11.73 -11.20 -0.72
C TYR A 94 12.50 -10.64 0.48
N GLY A 95 12.68 -9.32 0.55
CA GLY A 95 13.30 -8.66 1.70
C GLY A 95 12.54 -8.92 3.01
N PHE A 96 11.20 -8.91 2.95
CA PHE A 96 10.36 -9.29 4.09
C PHE A 96 10.50 -10.75 4.49
N ASN A 97 10.49 -11.67 3.51
CA ASN A 97 10.72 -13.09 3.78
C ASN A 97 12.07 -13.32 4.45
N TYR A 98 13.12 -12.67 3.95
CA TYR A 98 14.46 -12.74 4.53
C TYR A 98 14.49 -12.23 5.98
N LEU A 99 13.86 -11.08 6.26
CA LEU A 99 13.74 -10.54 7.62
C LEU A 99 12.96 -11.48 8.54
N LEU A 100 11.88 -12.10 8.05
CA LEU A 100 11.10 -13.05 8.83
C LEU A 100 11.93 -14.30 9.15
N ALA A 101 12.59 -14.86 8.15
CA ALA A 101 13.41 -16.07 8.28
C ALA A 101 14.61 -15.86 9.22
N THR A 102 15.30 -14.72 9.11
CA THR A 102 16.44 -14.40 9.98
C THR A 102 16.05 -14.09 11.42
N ASN A 103 14.85 -13.57 11.66
CA ASN A 103 14.36 -13.26 13.01
C ASN A 103 13.48 -14.36 13.63
N ALA A 104 13.00 -15.34 12.85
CA ALA A 104 12.16 -16.43 13.33
C ALA A 104 12.83 -17.25 14.46
N GLY A 105 14.15 -17.44 14.39
CA GLY A 105 14.91 -18.12 15.43
C GLY A 105 15.08 -17.31 16.73
N ARG A 106 14.87 -15.98 16.68
CA ARG A 106 15.00 -15.09 17.84
C ARG A 106 13.66 -14.82 18.53
N VAL A 107 12.55 -14.97 17.80
CA VAL A 107 11.20 -14.68 18.30
C VAL A 107 10.41 -15.98 18.40
N ARG A 108 10.29 -16.50 19.63
CA ARG A 108 9.60 -17.77 19.93
C ARG A 108 8.18 -17.86 19.35
N LEU A 109 7.50 -16.72 19.22
CA LEU A 109 6.17 -16.60 18.62
C LEU A 109 6.16 -16.94 17.11
N ILE A 110 7.17 -16.48 16.36
CA ILE A 110 7.30 -16.75 14.92
C ILE A 110 7.64 -18.22 14.69
N ALA A 111 8.51 -18.79 15.53
CA ALA A 111 8.89 -20.19 15.44
C ALA A 111 7.74 -21.16 15.73
N THR A 112 6.77 -20.78 16.59
CA THR A 112 5.65 -21.65 16.97
C THR A 112 4.35 -21.36 16.21
N HIS A 113 4.14 -20.13 15.74
CA HIS A 113 2.89 -19.68 15.12
C HIS A 113 3.14 -18.97 13.78
N GLY A 114 4.15 -19.40 13.02
CA GLY A 114 4.58 -18.78 11.76
C GLY A 114 3.43 -18.37 10.81
N PRO A 115 2.50 -19.27 10.46
CA PRO A 115 1.38 -18.94 9.58
C PRO A 115 0.46 -17.83 10.12
N LEU A 116 0.20 -17.86 11.44
CA LEU A 116 -0.65 -16.87 12.11
C LEU A 116 0.04 -15.49 12.14
N VAL A 117 1.33 -15.45 12.47
CA VAL A 117 2.11 -14.20 12.46
C VAL A 117 2.17 -13.61 11.05
N VAL A 118 2.41 -14.43 10.04
CA VAL A 118 2.44 -14.00 8.63
C VAL A 118 1.10 -13.42 8.22
N THR A 119 0.00 -14.10 8.54
CA THR A 119 -1.36 -13.63 8.23
C THR A 119 -1.65 -12.32 8.95
N MET A 120 -1.27 -12.21 10.23
CA MET A 120 -1.45 -10.98 11.01
C MET A 120 -0.65 -9.81 10.41
N LEU A 121 0.59 -10.03 10.00
CA LEU A 121 1.41 -9.02 9.33
C LEU A 121 0.82 -8.61 7.98
N ALA A 122 0.29 -9.55 7.20
CA ALA A 122 -0.37 -9.25 5.93
C ALA A 122 -1.61 -8.37 6.15
N VAL A 123 -2.46 -8.71 7.13
CA VAL A 123 -3.67 -7.95 7.47
C VAL A 123 -3.33 -6.58 8.05
N LEU A 124 -2.39 -6.49 8.98
CA LEU A 124 -1.96 -5.22 9.56
C LEU A 124 -1.26 -4.32 8.53
N GLY A 125 -0.45 -4.91 7.66
CA GLY A 125 0.20 -4.19 6.55
C GLY A 125 -0.83 -3.67 5.54
N GLY A 126 -1.79 -4.50 5.12
CA GLY A 126 -2.88 -4.07 4.26
C GLY A 126 -3.75 -3.00 4.90
N GLY A 127 -4.06 -3.13 6.20
CA GLY A 127 -4.82 -2.14 6.96
C GLY A 127 -4.08 -0.81 7.12
N THR A 128 -2.76 -0.83 7.31
CA THR A 128 -1.95 0.40 7.36
C THR A 128 -1.87 1.08 5.99
N VAL A 129 -1.75 0.32 4.90
CA VAL A 129 -1.85 0.87 3.53
C VAL A 129 -3.20 1.57 3.31
N ALA A 130 -4.30 0.96 3.78
CA ALA A 130 -5.63 1.55 3.70
C ALA A 130 -5.77 2.84 4.53
N ALA A 131 -5.25 2.85 5.77
CA ALA A 131 -5.27 4.02 6.64
C ALA A 131 -4.45 5.18 6.04
N LEU A 132 -3.28 4.88 5.47
CA LEU A 132 -2.46 5.87 4.76
C LEU A 132 -3.17 6.39 3.51
N GLY A 133 -3.89 5.52 2.79
CA GLY A 133 -4.74 5.92 1.66
C GLY A 133 -5.85 6.88 2.07
N TYR A 134 -6.49 6.65 3.21
CA TYR A 134 -7.50 7.57 3.77
C TYR A 134 -6.89 8.94 4.06
N VAL A 135 -5.76 8.98 4.78
CA VAL A 135 -5.09 10.24 5.15
C VAL A 135 -4.64 11.00 3.90
N ALA A 136 -3.96 10.33 2.98
CA ALA A 136 -3.50 10.97 1.75
C ALA A 136 -4.64 11.42 0.84
N GLY A 137 -5.74 10.67 0.77
CA GLY A 137 -6.92 11.07 0.00
C GLY A 137 -7.67 12.26 0.61
N ARG A 138 -7.59 12.44 1.93
CA ARG A 138 -8.15 13.61 2.62
C ARG A 138 -7.33 14.88 2.39
N GLU A 139 -6.00 14.76 2.33
CA GLU A 139 -5.08 15.89 2.15
C GLU A 139 -4.77 16.22 0.67
N ALA A 140 -5.30 15.44 -0.28
CA ALA A 140 -5.00 15.61 -1.69
C ALA A 140 -5.57 16.94 -2.24
N PRO A 141 -4.80 17.69 -3.06
CA PRO A 141 -5.31 18.89 -3.74
C PRO A 141 -6.49 18.53 -4.65
N LYS A 142 -7.59 19.26 -4.54
CA LYS A 142 -8.80 18.94 -5.29
C LYS A 142 -8.75 19.47 -6.71
N ARG A 143 -9.37 18.74 -7.63
CA ARG A 143 -9.57 19.19 -9.01
C ARG A 143 -10.45 20.46 -9.02
N GLY A 144 -9.81 21.61 -9.25
CA GLY A 144 -10.45 22.93 -9.27
C GLY A 144 -10.10 23.84 -8.10
N ASP A 145 -9.19 23.43 -7.20
CA ASP A 145 -8.38 24.37 -6.43
C ASP A 145 -7.37 24.97 -7.41
N ASP A 146 -7.71 26.11 -8.01
CA ASP A 146 -6.76 26.89 -8.80
C ASP A 146 -5.51 27.12 -7.93
N PRO A 147 -4.29 26.74 -8.39
CA PRO A 147 -3.12 27.41 -7.86
C PRO A 147 -3.33 28.85 -8.31
N GLY A 148 -3.64 29.75 -7.37
CA GLY A 148 -3.72 31.17 -7.65
C GLY A 148 -2.47 31.55 -8.44
N PHE A 149 -2.64 31.70 -9.76
CA PHE A 149 -1.70 32.41 -10.58
C PHE A 149 -1.60 33.76 -9.91
N VAL A 150 -0.43 34.04 -9.34
CA VAL A 150 -0.06 35.39 -8.94
C VAL A 150 -0.38 36.26 -10.16
N GLY A 151 -1.42 37.10 -10.01
CA GLY A 151 -1.83 38.02 -11.07
C GLY A 151 -0.65 38.90 -11.48
N PRO A 152 -0.60 39.34 -12.74
CA PRO A 152 0.52 40.10 -13.31
C PRO A 152 0.88 41.34 -12.49
#